data_AF-A0A8B7VQ31-F1
#
_entry.id   AF-A0A8B7VQ31-F1
#
_cell.length_a   1.000
_cell.length_b   1.000
_cell.length_c   1.000
_cell.angle_alpha   90.00
_cell.angle_beta   90.00
_cell.angle_gamma   90.00
#
_symmetry.space_group_name_H-M   'P 1'
#
loop_
_entity.id
_entity.type
_entity.pdbx_description
1 polymer ?
#
loop_
_entity_poly.entity_id
_entity_poly.type
_entity_poly.pdbx_seq_one_letter_code
_entity_poly.pdbx_strand_id
1 'polypeptide(L)'
;MRGQRSLLLGPARLCLRLLLLLGYRRRCPPLLRGLVQRWRYGKVCLRSLLYNSFGGSDTAIDAAFEPIYWLVDNVIRWFGVVFVVLVIVLTGSIVAIAYLCVLPLILRTYSVPRLCWHFFYSHWNLILIVFHYYQAITTPPGYPPQGRNDIATVSICKKCIYPKPARTHHCSICNRCVLKMDHHCPWLNNCVGHYNHRYFFSFCFFMTLGCVYCSYGSWDLFREAYAAIETYHQTPPPTFSFRERITHKSLVYLWFLCSSVALALGALTVWHAVLISRGETSIERHINKKERRRLQAKGRALAHPGAVTFQSPASREWNELGAPTLGDCSLSLCDGSVSWVVSYNLSVFCCLCCLKSPRAAFLGILHQKRAIGAAVWYCAGTFQRPTC
;
A
#
# COMPACT_ATOMS: atom_id res chain seq x y z
N MET A 1 -32.12 42.17 36.12
CA MET A 1 -31.40 42.17 37.41
C MET A 1 -30.19 41.23 37.37
N ARG A 2 -28.97 41.78 37.23
CA ARG A 2 -27.68 41.28 37.76
C ARG A 2 -26.51 42.09 37.15
N GLY A 3 -26.60 43.41 37.25
CA GLY A 3 -25.46 44.31 37.03
C GLY A 3 -25.16 45.00 38.35
N GLN A 4 -24.26 44.43 39.17
CA GLN A 4 -23.60 45.07 40.34
C GLN A 4 -22.78 44.05 41.19
N ARG A 5 -22.00 43.14 40.58
CA ARG A 5 -21.08 42.28 41.38
C ARG A 5 -19.64 42.20 40.88
N SER A 6 -19.28 42.86 39.77
CA SER A 6 -17.94 42.72 39.16
C SER A 6 -16.93 43.82 39.50
N LEU A 7 -17.33 44.95 40.11
CA LEU A 7 -16.41 46.08 40.35
C LEU A 7 -15.70 46.07 41.72
N LEU A 8 -16.14 45.24 42.68
CA LEU A 8 -15.55 45.19 44.04
C LEU A 8 -14.58 44.02 44.27
N LEU A 9 -14.50 43.04 43.37
CA LEU A 9 -13.66 41.83 43.54
C LEU A 9 -12.27 41.92 42.89
N GLY A 10 -12.06 42.85 41.95
CA GLY A 10 -10.77 43.08 41.29
C GLY A 10 -9.70 43.67 42.23
N PRO A 11 -9.99 44.77 42.95
CA PRO A 11 -9.06 45.37 43.90
C PRO A 11 -8.77 44.45 45.09
N ALA A 12 -9.80 43.74 45.59
CA ALA A 12 -9.65 42.82 46.72
C ALA A 12 -8.75 41.61 46.41
N ARG A 13 -8.81 41.07 45.18
CA ARG A 13 -7.91 39.97 44.74
C ARG A 13 -6.48 40.44 44.50
N LEU A 14 -6.31 41.67 44.00
CA LEU A 14 -4.99 42.27 43.81
C LEU A 14 -4.36 42.63 45.16
N CYS A 15 -5.15 43.17 46.08
CA CYS A 15 -4.73 43.49 47.44
C CYS A 15 -4.43 42.21 48.25
N LEU A 16 -5.20 41.13 48.08
CA LEU A 16 -4.88 39.82 48.68
C LEU A 16 -3.60 39.21 48.09
N ARG A 17 -3.35 39.33 46.78
CA ARG A 17 -2.06 38.91 46.17
C ARG A 17 -0.89 39.76 46.65
N LEU A 18 -1.07 41.07 46.80
CA LEU A 18 -0.04 41.99 47.31
C LEU A 18 0.22 41.79 48.80
N LEU A 19 -0.81 41.55 49.61
CA LEU A 19 -0.71 41.20 51.04
C LEU A 19 -0.09 39.82 51.24
N LEU A 20 -0.40 38.84 50.38
CA LEU A 20 0.29 37.55 50.38
C LEU A 20 1.75 37.68 49.94
N LEU A 21 2.09 38.55 48.98
CA LEU A 21 3.47 38.82 48.57
C LEU A 21 4.27 39.60 49.63
N LEU A 22 3.63 40.56 50.32
CA LEU A 22 4.22 41.35 51.40
C LEU A 22 4.34 40.54 52.70
N GLY A 23 3.34 39.72 53.02
CA GLY A 23 3.32 38.79 54.15
C GLY A 23 4.25 37.59 53.96
N TYR A 24 4.41 37.08 52.74
CA TYR A 24 5.38 36.03 52.41
C TYR A 24 6.83 36.52 52.54
N ARG A 25 7.06 37.83 52.40
CA ARG A 25 8.40 38.44 52.54
C ARG A 25 8.82 38.68 53.99
N ARG A 26 7.90 38.67 54.96
CA ARG A 26 8.21 38.86 56.39
C ARG A 26 7.97 37.56 57.17
N ARG A 27 9.08 36.89 57.52
CA ARG A 27 9.22 35.73 58.44
C ARG A 27 8.69 34.37 57.92
N CYS A 28 9.33 33.84 56.88
CA CYS A 28 9.57 32.39 56.85
C CYS A 28 10.95 32.12 57.50
N PRO A 29 11.02 31.32 58.59
CA PRO A 29 12.27 30.93 59.22
C PRO A 29 13.25 30.35 58.18
N PRO A 30 14.57 30.58 58.30
CA PRO A 30 15.56 30.05 57.36
C PRO A 30 15.45 28.53 57.18
N LEU A 31 15.12 27.80 58.26
CA LEU A 31 14.80 26.37 58.23
C LEU A 31 13.59 26.02 57.35
N LEU A 32 12.50 26.79 57.45
CA LEU A 32 11.29 26.57 56.66
C LEU A 32 11.52 26.85 55.17
N ARG A 33 12.39 27.83 54.87
CA ARG A 33 12.80 28.14 53.50
C ARG A 33 13.61 27.00 52.89
N GLY A 34 14.54 26.42 53.65
CA GLY A 34 15.30 25.23 53.25
C GLY A 34 14.42 24.00 53.01
N LEU A 35 13.42 23.76 53.88
CA LEU A 35 12.46 22.67 53.72
C LEU A 35 11.56 22.85 52.49
N VAL A 36 11.04 24.05 52.25
CA VAL A 36 10.23 24.33 51.05
C VAL A 36 11.07 24.17 49.77
N GLN A 37 12.33 24.56 49.79
CA GLN A 37 13.23 24.42 48.66
C GLN A 37 13.60 22.95 48.39
N ARG A 38 13.89 22.16 49.44
CA ARG A 38 14.07 20.71 49.35
C ARG A 38 12.80 19.99 48.90
N TRP A 39 11.62 20.42 49.34
CA TRP A 39 10.35 19.88 48.87
C TRP A 39 10.11 20.19 47.39
N ARG A 40 10.40 21.42 46.94
CA ARG A 40 10.31 21.78 45.51
C ARG A 40 11.30 20.99 44.67
N TYR A 41 12.54 20.87 45.13
CA TYR A 41 13.59 20.11 44.44
C TYR A 41 13.27 18.62 44.42
N GLY A 42 12.84 18.05 45.54
CA GLY A 42 12.36 16.67 45.66
C GLY A 42 11.12 16.42 44.82
N LYS A 43 10.19 17.36 44.72
CA LYS A 43 9.04 17.29 43.81
C LYS A 43 9.45 17.34 42.34
N VAL A 44 10.48 18.10 41.98
CA VAL A 44 11.06 18.12 40.63
C VAL A 44 11.81 16.82 40.35
N CYS A 45 12.65 16.31 41.27
CA CYS A 45 13.32 15.02 41.14
C CYS A 45 12.34 13.86 41.07
N LEU A 46 11.32 13.82 41.92
CA LEU A 46 10.26 12.82 41.89
C LEU A 46 9.45 12.93 40.60
N ARG A 47 9.14 14.16 40.16
CA ARG A 47 8.55 14.36 38.84
C ARG A 47 9.49 13.90 37.75
N SER A 48 10.79 14.14 37.78
CA SER A 48 11.73 13.67 36.74
C SER A 48 11.96 12.16 36.76
N LEU A 49 11.96 11.53 37.94
CA LEU A 49 12.06 10.08 38.12
C LEU A 49 10.78 9.35 37.68
N LEU A 50 9.62 9.99 37.90
CA LEU A 50 8.30 9.48 37.47
C LEU A 50 7.85 10.04 36.12
N TYR A 51 8.57 11.02 35.55
CA TYR A 51 8.30 11.60 34.24
C TYR A 51 8.85 10.63 33.22
N ASN A 52 8.03 9.63 32.93
CA ASN A 52 8.21 8.81 31.78
C ASN A 52 7.47 9.47 30.62
N SER A 53 8.20 10.00 29.63
CA SER A 53 7.58 10.44 28.37
C SER A 53 6.90 9.28 27.62
N PHE A 54 7.19 8.03 28.01
CA PHE A 54 6.54 6.80 27.58
C PHE A 54 5.48 6.29 28.58
N GLY A 55 5.12 7.04 29.61
CA GLY A 55 4.07 6.71 30.58
C GLY A 55 2.70 7.29 30.23
N GLY A 56 2.42 7.47 28.94
CA GLY A 56 1.10 7.94 28.46
C GLY A 56 0.07 6.81 28.48
N SER A 57 -1.22 7.17 28.49
CA SER A 57 -2.32 6.21 28.32
C SER A 57 -2.13 5.32 27.08
N ASP A 58 -1.61 5.90 25.99
CA ASP A 58 -1.37 5.20 24.74
C ASP A 58 -0.35 4.07 24.90
N THR A 59 0.72 4.27 25.68
CA THR A 59 1.74 3.24 25.91
C THR A 59 1.24 2.15 26.86
N ALA A 60 0.43 2.50 27.86
CA ALA A 60 -0.22 1.52 28.71
C ALA A 60 -1.21 0.64 27.93
N ILE A 61 -1.98 1.24 27.01
CA ILE A 61 -2.87 0.53 26.09
C ILE A 61 -2.05 -0.36 25.16
N ASP A 62 -0.99 0.15 24.54
CA ASP A 62 -0.13 -0.64 23.65
C ASP A 62 0.45 -1.89 24.37
N ALA A 63 0.88 -1.73 25.62
CA ALA A 63 1.38 -2.84 26.43
C ALA A 63 0.28 -3.85 26.80
N ALA A 64 -0.92 -3.37 27.14
CA ALA A 64 -2.05 -4.25 27.46
C ALA A 64 -2.53 -5.07 26.25
N PHE A 65 -2.45 -4.51 25.05
CA PHE A 65 -2.85 -5.17 23.80
C PHE A 65 -1.73 -5.97 23.13
N GLU A 66 -0.50 -5.96 23.67
CA GLU A 66 0.63 -6.70 23.11
C GLU A 66 0.37 -8.20 22.89
N PRO A 67 -0.26 -8.95 23.83
CA PRO A 67 -0.61 -10.35 23.60
C PRO A 67 -1.63 -10.55 22.46
N ILE A 68 -2.55 -9.59 22.30
CA ILE A 68 -3.54 -9.61 21.22
C ILE A 68 -2.87 -9.36 19.88
N TYR A 69 -1.95 -8.39 19.80
CA TYR A 69 -1.18 -8.14 18.58
C TYR A 69 -0.35 -9.37 18.19
N TRP A 70 0.28 -10.04 19.16
CA TRP A 70 1.01 -11.29 18.90
C TRP A 70 0.10 -12.39 18.35
N LEU A 71 -1.09 -12.59 18.96
CA LEU A 71 -2.06 -13.58 18.48
C LEU A 71 -2.49 -13.27 17.04
N VAL A 72 -2.88 -12.02 16.78
CA VAL A 72 -3.31 -11.56 15.46
C VAL A 72 -2.19 -11.73 14.43
N ASP A 73 -0.95 -11.35 14.74
CA ASP A 73 0.18 -11.48 13.84
C ASP A 73 0.49 -12.94 13.49
N ASN A 74 0.45 -13.84 14.47
CA ASN A 74 0.64 -15.29 14.25
C ASN A 74 -0.48 -15.88 13.40
N VAL A 75 -1.71 -15.50 13.69
CA VAL A 75 -2.90 -15.95 12.96
C VAL A 75 -2.84 -15.47 11.51
N ILE A 76 -2.52 -14.20 11.26
CA ILE A 76 -2.38 -13.63 9.90
C ILE A 76 -1.30 -14.37 9.11
N ARG A 77 -0.18 -14.74 9.74
CA ARG A 77 0.90 -15.48 9.07
C ARG A 77 0.44 -16.85 8.56
N TRP A 78 -0.38 -17.56 9.33
CA TRP A 78 -0.95 -18.84 8.90
C TRP A 78 -2.01 -18.67 7.82
N PHE A 79 -2.91 -17.69 7.99
CA PHE A 79 -3.91 -17.35 6.98
C PHE A 79 -3.29 -16.91 5.65
N GLY A 80 -2.10 -16.32 5.64
CA GLY A 80 -1.40 -15.94 4.41
C GLY A 80 -1.23 -17.12 3.44
N VAL A 81 -0.88 -18.30 3.96
CA VAL A 81 -0.76 -19.53 3.12
C VAL A 81 -2.12 -19.92 2.53
N VAL A 82 -3.19 -19.84 3.34
CA VAL A 82 -4.55 -20.15 2.91
C VAL A 82 -4.99 -19.20 1.79
N PHE A 83 -4.70 -17.90 1.92
CA PHE A 83 -5.04 -16.92 0.88
C PHE A 83 -4.27 -17.15 -0.42
N VAL A 84 -2.99 -17.55 -0.35
CA VAL A 84 -2.21 -17.89 -1.56
C VAL A 84 -2.80 -19.12 -2.26
N VAL A 85 -3.11 -20.18 -1.50
CA VAL A 85 -3.78 -21.37 -2.05
C VAL A 85 -5.13 -21.01 -2.65
N LEU A 86 -5.90 -20.16 -1.99
CA LEU A 86 -7.20 -19.70 -2.47
C LEU A 86 -7.08 -18.97 -3.82
N VAL A 87 -6.10 -18.07 -3.99
CA VAL A 87 -5.87 -17.40 -5.28
C VAL A 87 -5.56 -18.42 -6.37
N ILE A 88 -4.68 -19.39 -6.11
CA ILE A 88 -4.32 -20.43 -7.07
C ILE A 88 -5.53 -21.28 -7.46
N VAL A 89 -6.35 -21.70 -6.49
CA VAL A 89 -7.55 -22.52 -6.72
C VAL A 89 -8.60 -21.72 -7.49
N LEU A 90 -8.88 -20.47 -7.10
CA LEU A 90 -9.86 -19.63 -7.79
C LEU A 90 -9.43 -19.36 -9.23
N THR A 91 -8.18 -18.93 -9.47
CA THR A 91 -7.68 -18.72 -10.83
C THR A 91 -7.68 -20.02 -11.63
N GLY A 92 -7.26 -21.14 -11.03
CA GLY A 92 -7.30 -22.46 -11.66
C GLY A 92 -8.72 -22.90 -12.06
N SER A 93 -9.71 -22.63 -11.21
CA SER A 93 -11.12 -22.95 -11.50
C SER A 93 -11.65 -22.15 -12.70
N ILE A 94 -11.32 -20.86 -12.81
CA ILE A 94 -11.68 -20.01 -13.96
C ILE A 94 -11.05 -20.55 -15.24
N VAL A 95 -9.76 -20.91 -15.19
CA VAL A 95 -9.05 -21.50 -16.33
C VAL A 95 -9.67 -22.84 -16.73
N ALA A 96 -10.01 -23.70 -15.78
CA ALA A 96 -10.68 -24.97 -16.04
C ALA A 96 -12.04 -24.77 -16.72
N ILE A 97 -12.86 -23.84 -16.24
CA ILE A 97 -14.15 -23.52 -16.86
C ILE A 97 -13.95 -22.95 -18.27
N ALA A 98 -12.95 -22.09 -18.47
CA ALA A 98 -12.64 -21.53 -19.78
C ALA A 98 -12.32 -22.62 -20.82
N TYR A 99 -11.53 -23.64 -20.47
CA TYR A 99 -11.19 -24.72 -21.40
C TYR A 99 -12.25 -25.81 -21.51
N LEU A 100 -12.90 -26.18 -20.42
CA LEU A 100 -13.84 -27.31 -20.39
C LEU A 100 -15.26 -26.91 -20.82
N CYS A 101 -15.67 -25.68 -20.53
CA CYS A 101 -17.04 -25.21 -20.79
C CYS A 101 -17.08 -24.16 -21.91
N VAL A 102 -16.23 -23.13 -21.85
CA VAL A 102 -16.31 -21.97 -22.76
C VAL A 102 -15.71 -22.28 -24.14
N LEU A 103 -14.53 -22.91 -24.19
CA LEU A 103 -13.84 -23.20 -25.44
C LEU A 103 -14.68 -24.05 -26.41
N PRO A 104 -15.34 -25.16 -26.00
CA PRO A 104 -16.21 -25.93 -26.90
C PRO A 104 -17.36 -25.11 -27.50
N LEU A 105 -17.89 -24.14 -26.74
CA LEU A 105 -18.96 -23.25 -27.20
C LEU A 105 -18.42 -22.25 -28.22
N ILE A 106 -17.29 -21.61 -27.91
CA ILE A 106 -16.63 -20.64 -28.78
C ILE A 106 -16.19 -21.28 -30.11
N LEU A 107 -15.68 -22.51 -30.09
CA LEU A 107 -15.27 -23.23 -31.30
C LEU A 107 -16.42 -23.47 -32.28
N ARG A 108 -17.67 -23.49 -31.81
CA ARG A 108 -18.86 -23.70 -32.65
C ARG A 108 -19.48 -22.39 -33.14
N THR A 109 -19.35 -21.31 -32.38
CA THR A 109 -20.08 -20.06 -32.62
C THR A 109 -19.23 -18.97 -33.25
N TYR A 110 -17.92 -18.94 -32.97
CA TYR A 110 -17.07 -17.81 -33.36
C TYR A 110 -16.33 -18.06 -34.67
N SER A 111 -16.09 -16.98 -35.41
CA SER A 111 -15.22 -17.02 -36.60
C SER A 111 -13.76 -17.26 -36.21
N VAL A 112 -12.99 -17.86 -37.12
CA VAL A 112 -11.56 -18.19 -36.91
C VAL A 112 -10.74 -16.98 -36.41
N PRO A 113 -10.86 -15.76 -36.97
CA PRO A 113 -10.10 -14.62 -36.47
C PRO A 113 -10.42 -14.24 -35.03
N ARG A 114 -11.71 -14.33 -34.64
CA ARG A 114 -12.17 -14.05 -33.28
C ARG A 114 -11.66 -15.10 -32.31
N LEU A 115 -11.70 -16.37 -32.71
CA LEU A 115 -11.13 -17.48 -31.94
C LEU A 115 -9.63 -17.27 -31.68
N CYS A 116 -8.85 -16.95 -32.73
CA CYS A 116 -7.43 -16.65 -32.60
C CYS A 116 -7.18 -15.50 -31.63
N TRP A 117 -7.95 -14.40 -31.72
CA TRP A 117 -7.85 -13.29 -30.79
C TRP A 117 -8.07 -13.72 -29.34
N HIS A 118 -9.16 -14.45 -29.06
CA HIS A 118 -9.43 -14.96 -27.72
C HIS A 118 -8.32 -15.87 -27.22
N PHE A 119 -7.83 -16.78 -28.05
CA PHE A 119 -6.75 -17.69 -27.69
C PHE A 119 -5.48 -16.92 -27.32
N PHE A 120 -4.94 -16.09 -28.22
CA PHE A 120 -3.68 -15.39 -27.98
C PHE A 120 -3.78 -14.39 -26.83
N TYR A 121 -4.83 -13.59 -26.78
CA TYR A 121 -4.99 -12.59 -25.72
C TYR A 121 -5.17 -13.24 -24.35
N SER A 122 -6.03 -14.27 -24.24
CA SER A 122 -6.28 -14.92 -22.95
C SER A 122 -5.04 -15.61 -22.39
N HIS A 123 -4.27 -16.30 -23.24
CA HIS A 123 -3.03 -16.95 -22.82
C HIS A 123 -1.95 -15.94 -22.46
N TRP A 124 -1.80 -14.88 -23.25
CA TRP A 124 -0.88 -13.79 -22.94
C TRP A 124 -1.20 -13.17 -21.56
N ASN A 125 -2.47 -12.84 -21.31
CA ASN A 125 -2.88 -12.27 -20.04
C ASN A 125 -2.71 -13.26 -18.88
N LEU A 126 -3.00 -14.55 -19.09
CA LEU A 126 -2.78 -15.60 -18.08
C LEU A 126 -1.30 -15.75 -17.72
N ILE A 127 -0.40 -15.75 -18.71
CA ILE A 127 1.04 -15.80 -18.48
C ILE A 127 1.50 -14.61 -17.64
N LEU A 128 1.01 -13.40 -17.94
CA LEU A 128 1.34 -12.20 -17.18
C LEU A 128 0.81 -12.26 -15.74
N ILE A 129 -0.42 -12.73 -15.54
CA ILE A 129 -0.99 -12.93 -14.18
C ILE A 129 -0.10 -13.88 -13.38
N VAL A 130 0.21 -15.07 -13.93
CA VAL A 130 1.00 -16.09 -13.25
C VAL A 130 2.41 -15.59 -12.95
N PHE A 131 3.07 -14.97 -13.94
CA PHE A 131 4.42 -14.44 -13.79
C PHE A 131 4.48 -13.36 -12.70
N HIS A 132 3.61 -12.36 -12.76
CA HIS A 132 3.63 -11.26 -11.80
C HIS A 132 3.20 -11.70 -10.41
N TYR A 133 2.24 -12.63 -10.30
CA TYR A 133 1.86 -13.22 -9.01
C TYR A 133 3.03 -13.98 -8.39
N TYR A 134 3.67 -14.87 -9.17
CA TYR A 134 4.86 -15.61 -8.74
C TYR A 134 5.96 -14.67 -8.26
N GLN A 135 6.31 -13.66 -9.06
CA GLN A 135 7.34 -12.69 -8.68
C GLN A 135 6.94 -11.89 -7.43
N ALA A 136 5.67 -11.56 -7.25
CA ALA A 136 5.21 -10.82 -6.06
C ALA A 136 5.32 -11.67 -4.77
N ILE A 137 5.05 -12.98 -4.84
CA ILE A 137 5.16 -13.88 -3.68
C ILE A 137 6.61 -14.27 -3.38
N THR A 138 7.46 -14.51 -4.40
CA THR A 138 8.82 -15.02 -4.17
C THR A 138 9.88 -13.94 -4.02
N THR A 139 9.67 -12.75 -4.59
CA THR A 139 10.66 -11.67 -4.51
C THR A 139 10.67 -11.08 -3.10
N PRO A 140 11.81 -11.06 -2.40
CA PRO A 140 11.92 -10.38 -1.12
C PRO A 140 11.60 -8.89 -1.29
N PRO A 141 10.86 -8.25 -0.38
CA PRO A 141 10.44 -6.86 -0.52
C PRO A 141 11.60 -5.84 -0.48
N GLY A 142 12.76 -6.26 0.02
CA GLY A 142 13.92 -5.41 0.25
C GLY A 142 14.09 -5.09 1.73
N TYR A 143 15.29 -5.36 2.25
CA TYR A 143 15.65 -5.18 3.64
C TYR A 143 16.79 -4.17 3.75
N PRO A 144 16.85 -3.38 4.84
CA PRO A 144 17.95 -2.45 5.04
C PRO A 144 19.29 -3.20 5.07
N PRO A 145 20.35 -2.67 4.41
CA PRO A 145 21.66 -3.30 4.41
C PRO A 145 22.22 -3.35 5.83
N GLN A 146 22.89 -4.46 6.16
CA GLN A 146 23.53 -4.66 7.46
C GLN A 146 24.96 -4.11 7.39
N GLY A 147 25.27 -3.05 8.16
CA GLY A 147 26.60 -2.44 8.20
C GLY A 147 26.58 -0.93 8.48
N ARG A 148 27.74 -0.36 8.82
CA ARG A 148 27.93 1.10 8.84
C ARG A 148 27.92 1.60 7.39
N ASN A 149 26.76 2.07 6.96
CA ASN A 149 26.64 2.81 5.72
C ASN A 149 26.25 4.24 6.08
N ASP A 150 26.83 5.22 5.40
CA ASP A 150 26.55 6.66 5.53
C ASP A 150 25.16 7.05 4.99
N ILE A 151 24.22 6.10 5.00
CA ILE A 151 22.86 6.29 4.54
C ILE A 151 22.14 7.18 5.54
N ALA A 152 21.58 8.30 5.08
CA ALA A 152 20.80 9.20 5.91
C ALA A 152 19.68 8.44 6.67
N THR A 153 19.85 8.28 7.97
CA THR A 153 18.91 7.58 8.85
C THR A 153 17.92 8.58 9.44
N VAL A 154 16.62 8.30 9.34
CA VAL A 154 15.59 9.23 9.83
C VAL A 154 15.21 8.93 11.27
N SER A 155 15.24 7.65 11.67
CA SER A 155 14.87 7.20 13.03
C SER A 155 15.43 5.81 13.34
N ILE A 156 15.38 5.37 14.59
CA ILE A 156 15.76 4.02 15.00
C ILE A 156 14.52 3.12 15.13
N CYS A 157 14.61 1.88 14.66
CA CYS A 157 13.61 0.86 14.92
C CYS A 157 13.67 0.37 16.36
N LYS A 158 12.61 0.57 17.13
CA LYS A 158 12.50 0.07 18.50
C LYS A 158 12.49 -1.45 18.62
N LYS A 159 12.02 -2.17 17.59
CA LYS A 159 11.96 -3.64 17.58
C LYS A 159 13.24 -4.29 17.08
N CYS A 160 13.81 -3.77 16.00
CA CYS A 160 15.05 -4.31 15.42
C CYS A 160 16.33 -3.69 16.01
N ILE A 161 16.23 -2.63 16.82
CA ILE A 161 17.35 -1.84 17.34
C ILE A 161 18.34 -1.48 16.22
N TYR A 162 17.81 -0.99 15.11
CA TYR A 162 18.59 -0.68 13.90
C TYR A 162 18.17 0.66 13.31
N PRO A 163 19.11 1.48 12.81
CA PRO A 163 18.79 2.71 12.10
C PRO A 163 17.90 2.42 10.89
N LYS A 164 16.79 3.13 10.77
CA LYS A 164 15.88 3.06 9.61
C LYS A 164 16.36 4.03 8.54
N PRO A 165 16.71 3.53 7.34
CA PRO A 165 16.81 4.38 6.16
C PRO A 165 15.49 5.11 5.90
N ALA A 166 15.53 6.16 5.08
CA ALA A 166 14.31 6.86 4.65
C ALA A 166 13.26 5.90 4.08
N ARG A 167 11.98 6.19 4.32
CA ARG A 167 10.81 5.41 3.84
C ARG A 167 10.78 3.94 4.28
N THR A 168 11.54 3.57 5.32
CA THR A 168 11.60 2.20 5.85
C THR A 168 10.67 2.05 7.05
N HIS A 169 9.87 0.98 7.07
CA HIS A 169 8.96 0.67 8.17
C HIS A 169 9.17 -0.76 8.67
N HIS A 170 8.85 -1.00 9.94
CA HIS A 170 8.92 -2.34 10.53
C HIS A 170 7.56 -3.02 10.37
N CYS A 171 7.54 -4.20 9.78
CA CYS A 171 6.37 -5.06 9.76
C CYS A 171 6.45 -6.06 10.91
N SER A 172 5.45 -6.06 11.79
CA SER A 172 5.38 -7.00 12.92
C SER A 172 5.16 -8.44 12.45
N ILE A 173 4.32 -8.65 11.43
CA ILE A 173 4.03 -9.95 10.84
C ILE A 173 5.28 -10.58 10.20
N CYS A 174 6.02 -9.80 9.40
CA CYS A 174 7.31 -10.22 8.81
C CYS A 174 8.47 -10.18 9.85
N ASN A 175 8.22 -9.65 11.06
CA ASN A 175 9.18 -9.34 12.12
C ASN A 175 10.49 -8.70 11.66
N ARG A 176 10.42 -7.76 10.71
CA ARG A 176 11.61 -7.10 10.14
C ARG A 176 11.30 -5.75 9.50
N CYS A 177 12.33 -4.92 9.37
CA CYS A 177 12.26 -3.66 8.62
C CYS A 177 12.27 -3.92 7.11
N VAL A 178 11.36 -3.25 6.39
CA VAL A 178 11.18 -3.35 4.94
C VAL A 178 11.41 -1.99 4.30
N LEU A 179 12.25 -1.95 3.26
CA LEU A 179 12.55 -0.74 2.50
C LEU A 179 11.35 -0.30 1.66
N LYS A 180 11.07 1.00 1.59
CA LYS A 180 9.90 1.59 0.89
C LYS A 180 8.64 0.76 1.13
N MET A 181 8.40 0.40 2.40
CA MET A 181 7.30 -0.48 2.77
C MET A 181 5.97 0.17 2.41
N ASP A 182 5.12 -0.57 1.71
CA ASP A 182 3.74 -0.18 1.47
C ASP A 182 2.82 -0.86 2.49
N HIS A 183 2.67 -2.18 2.40
CA HIS A 183 1.85 -2.93 3.36
C HIS A 183 2.30 -4.40 3.44
N HIS A 184 1.81 -5.11 4.45
CA HIS A 184 1.87 -6.57 4.46
C HIS A 184 0.62 -7.11 3.76
N CYS A 185 0.79 -7.98 2.76
CA CYS A 185 -0.31 -8.51 1.98
C CYS A 185 -0.52 -10.00 2.27
N PRO A 186 -1.61 -10.39 2.97
CA PRO A 186 -1.91 -11.80 3.22
C PRO A 186 -2.08 -12.60 1.92
N TRP A 187 -2.60 -11.98 0.85
CA TRP A 187 -2.80 -12.61 -0.47
C TRP A 187 -1.50 -12.98 -1.20
N LEU A 188 -0.38 -12.40 -0.77
CA LEU A 188 0.95 -12.76 -1.26
C LEU A 188 1.74 -13.60 -0.24
N ASN A 189 1.22 -13.72 0.99
CA ASN A 189 1.99 -14.16 2.16
C ASN A 189 3.36 -13.46 2.25
N ASN A 190 3.41 -12.19 1.86
CA ASN A 190 4.65 -11.42 1.75
C ASN A 190 4.37 -9.93 1.99
N CYS A 191 5.40 -9.24 2.46
CA CYS A 191 5.41 -7.79 2.54
C CYS A 191 5.55 -7.19 1.12
N VAL A 192 4.88 -6.07 0.84
CA VAL A 192 5.06 -5.29 -0.40
C VAL A 192 5.98 -4.11 -0.07
N GLY A 193 7.13 -4.06 -0.74
CA GLY A 193 8.18 -3.08 -0.52
C GLY A 193 8.95 -2.76 -1.79
N HIS A 194 10.13 -2.16 -1.63
CA HIS A 194 10.92 -1.58 -2.72
C HIS A 194 11.11 -2.50 -3.94
N TYR A 195 11.49 -3.76 -3.74
CA TYR A 195 11.86 -4.66 -4.86
C TYR A 195 10.68 -5.37 -5.52
N ASN A 196 9.58 -5.59 -4.79
CA ASN A 196 8.43 -6.35 -5.29
C ASN A 196 7.17 -5.51 -5.56
N HIS A 197 7.16 -4.21 -5.23
CA HIS A 197 6.01 -3.33 -5.46
C HIS A 197 5.55 -3.30 -6.93
N ARG A 198 6.49 -3.34 -7.88
CA ARG A 198 6.19 -3.41 -9.32
C ARG A 198 5.40 -4.67 -9.69
N TYR A 199 5.78 -5.82 -9.12
CA TYR A 199 5.14 -7.10 -9.43
C TYR A 199 3.74 -7.16 -8.82
N PHE A 200 3.57 -6.68 -7.58
CA PHE A 200 2.26 -6.54 -6.96
C PHE A 200 1.31 -5.68 -7.81
N PHE A 201 1.76 -4.49 -8.23
CA PHE A 201 0.91 -3.62 -9.05
C PHE A 201 0.56 -4.26 -10.40
N SER A 202 1.54 -4.84 -11.10
CA SER A 202 1.30 -5.51 -12.38
C SER A 202 0.36 -6.72 -12.23
N PHE A 203 0.49 -7.51 -11.15
CA PHE A 203 -0.44 -8.60 -10.85
C PHE A 203 -1.87 -8.07 -10.70
N CYS A 204 -2.09 -7.06 -9.86
CA CYS A 204 -3.42 -6.46 -9.66
C CYS A 204 -4.01 -5.94 -10.99
N PHE A 205 -3.18 -5.29 -11.81
CA PHE A 205 -3.58 -4.76 -13.10
C PHE A 205 -3.99 -5.85 -14.11
N PHE A 206 -3.13 -6.85 -14.37
CA PHE A 206 -3.43 -7.91 -15.34
C PHE A 206 -4.53 -8.86 -14.85
N MET A 207 -4.65 -9.08 -13.55
CA MET A 207 -5.75 -9.84 -12.96
C MET A 207 -7.09 -9.09 -13.14
N THR A 208 -7.09 -7.77 -12.95
CA THR A 208 -8.27 -6.93 -13.22
C THR A 208 -8.65 -6.98 -14.70
N LEU A 209 -7.68 -6.80 -15.62
CA LEU A 209 -7.93 -6.90 -17.06
C LEU A 209 -8.48 -8.28 -17.46
N GLY A 210 -7.89 -9.35 -16.93
CA GLY A 210 -8.35 -10.72 -17.18
C GLY A 210 -9.77 -10.95 -16.69
N CYS A 211 -10.12 -10.46 -15.50
CA CYS A 211 -11.46 -10.55 -14.96
C CYS A 211 -12.48 -9.74 -15.77
N VAL A 212 -12.15 -8.49 -16.13
CA VAL A 212 -13.01 -7.65 -16.99
C VAL A 212 -13.23 -8.32 -18.35
N TYR A 213 -12.18 -8.87 -18.94
CA TYR A 213 -12.27 -9.58 -20.21
C TYR A 213 -13.18 -10.81 -20.12
N CYS A 214 -13.03 -11.62 -19.08
CA CYS A 214 -13.89 -12.78 -18.85
C CYS A 214 -15.34 -12.37 -18.58
N SER A 215 -15.59 -11.37 -17.73
CA SER A 215 -16.94 -10.88 -17.42
C SER A 215 -17.65 -10.31 -18.63
N TYR A 216 -16.97 -9.49 -19.43
CA TYR A 216 -17.55 -8.92 -20.66
C TYR A 216 -17.76 -10.00 -21.72
N GLY A 217 -16.74 -10.83 -21.99
CA GLY A 217 -16.79 -11.86 -23.02
C GLY A 217 -17.77 -13.01 -22.72
N SER A 218 -18.08 -13.26 -21.45
CA SER A 218 -19.05 -14.29 -21.04
C SER A 218 -20.46 -13.76 -20.76
N TRP A 219 -20.73 -12.47 -20.97
CA TRP A 219 -22.03 -11.87 -20.65
C TRP A 219 -23.21 -12.58 -21.33
N ASP A 220 -23.10 -12.89 -22.62
CA ASP A 220 -24.17 -13.55 -23.37
C ASP A 220 -24.37 -15.00 -22.88
N LEU A 221 -23.27 -15.73 -22.68
CA LEU A 221 -23.27 -17.08 -22.12
C LEU A 221 -23.88 -17.12 -20.71
N PHE A 222 -23.61 -16.10 -19.90
CA PHE A 222 -24.18 -15.94 -18.57
C PHE A 222 -25.71 -15.76 -18.66
N ARG A 223 -26.21 -14.86 -19.51
CA ARG A 223 -27.65 -14.63 -19.68
C ARG A 223 -28.38 -15.88 -20.12
N GLU A 224 -27.82 -16.60 -21.09
CA GLU A 224 -28.37 -17.88 -21.57
C GLU A 224 -28.37 -18.95 -20.48
N ALA A 225 -27.25 -19.11 -19.76
CA ALA A 225 -27.15 -20.06 -18.67
C ALA A 225 -28.11 -19.73 -17.51
N TYR A 226 -28.27 -18.44 -17.19
CA TYR A 226 -29.17 -17.97 -16.14
C TYR A 226 -30.63 -18.23 -16.51
N ALA A 227 -31.04 -17.88 -17.73
CA ALA A 227 -32.38 -18.17 -18.23
C ALA A 227 -32.66 -19.68 -18.25
N ALA A 228 -31.68 -20.50 -18.67
CA ALA A 228 -31.82 -21.95 -18.64
C ALA A 228 -31.99 -22.48 -17.21
N ILE A 229 -31.26 -21.95 -16.22
CA ILE A 229 -31.42 -22.35 -14.81
C ILE A 229 -32.81 -21.98 -14.29
N GLU A 230 -33.36 -20.83 -14.66
CA GLU A 230 -34.72 -20.44 -14.27
C GLU A 230 -35.77 -21.45 -14.74
N THR A 231 -35.61 -22.00 -15.96
CA THR A 231 -36.50 -23.05 -16.46
C THR A 231 -36.43 -24.36 -15.68
N TYR A 232 -35.38 -24.61 -14.90
CA TYR A 232 -35.24 -25.84 -14.11
C TYR A 232 -36.29 -25.95 -13.00
N HIS A 233 -36.88 -24.81 -12.60
CA HIS A 233 -37.92 -24.73 -11.58
C HIS A 233 -39.34 -24.86 -12.16
N GLN A 234 -39.50 -24.99 -13.48
CA GLN A 234 -40.80 -25.18 -14.12
C GLN A 234 -41.32 -26.62 -13.95
N THR A 235 -42.64 -26.79 -13.96
CA THR A 235 -43.32 -28.09 -13.88
C THR A 235 -44.10 -28.39 -15.17
N PRO A 236 -43.81 -29.47 -15.91
CA PRO A 236 -42.68 -30.40 -15.72
C PRO A 236 -41.34 -29.76 -16.12
N PRO A 237 -40.22 -30.14 -15.49
CA PRO A 237 -38.93 -29.57 -15.85
C PRO A 237 -38.46 -30.11 -17.21
N PRO A 238 -37.83 -29.28 -18.06
CA PRO A 238 -37.18 -29.73 -19.29
C PRO A 238 -36.07 -30.75 -19.00
N THR A 239 -35.89 -31.71 -19.92
CA THR A 239 -34.93 -32.81 -19.79
C THR A 239 -33.50 -32.37 -20.17
N PHE A 240 -32.79 -31.78 -19.22
CA PHE A 240 -31.37 -31.45 -19.37
C PHE A 240 -30.44 -32.57 -18.88
N SER A 241 -29.36 -32.81 -19.62
CA SER A 241 -28.30 -33.74 -19.22
C SER A 241 -27.52 -33.19 -18.02
N PHE A 242 -26.87 -34.09 -17.27
CA PHE A 242 -26.02 -33.70 -16.14
C PHE A 242 -24.89 -32.73 -16.55
N ARG A 243 -24.31 -32.93 -17.75
CA ARG A 243 -23.25 -32.07 -18.28
C ARG A 243 -23.74 -30.65 -18.54
N GLU A 244 -24.92 -30.49 -19.14
CA GLU A 244 -25.51 -29.16 -19.40
C GLU A 244 -25.80 -28.41 -18.09
N ARG A 245 -26.32 -29.11 -17.07
CA ARG A 245 -26.54 -28.52 -15.74
C ARG A 245 -25.25 -28.01 -15.10
N ILE A 246 -24.16 -28.77 -15.21
CA ILE A 246 -22.85 -28.32 -14.72
C ILE A 246 -22.36 -27.12 -15.53
N THR A 247 -22.48 -27.14 -16.85
CA THR A 247 -22.05 -26.04 -17.72
C THR A 247 -22.78 -24.75 -17.35
N HIS A 248 -24.11 -24.76 -17.23
CA HIS A 248 -24.86 -23.54 -16.87
C HIS A 248 -24.45 -23.00 -15.50
N LYS A 249 -24.34 -23.86 -14.47
CA LYS A 249 -23.89 -23.46 -13.14
C LYS A 249 -22.46 -22.91 -13.14
N SER A 250 -21.58 -23.50 -13.95
CA SER A 250 -20.18 -23.08 -14.08
C SER A 250 -20.05 -21.73 -14.79
N LEU A 251 -20.86 -21.46 -15.80
CA LEU A 251 -20.89 -20.16 -16.50
C LEU A 251 -21.41 -19.04 -15.59
N VAL A 252 -22.42 -19.34 -14.77
CA VAL A 252 -22.91 -18.40 -13.74
C VAL A 252 -21.83 -18.12 -12.70
N TYR A 253 -21.16 -19.16 -12.18
CA TYR A 253 -20.04 -19.00 -11.25
C TYR A 253 -18.89 -18.18 -11.84
N LEU A 254 -18.48 -18.47 -13.08
CA LEU A 254 -17.45 -17.74 -13.82
C LEU A 254 -17.75 -16.24 -13.85
N TRP A 255 -18.95 -15.87 -14.27
CA TRP A 255 -19.34 -14.47 -14.44
C TRP A 255 -19.38 -13.72 -13.10
N PHE A 256 -19.96 -14.31 -12.04
CA PHE A 256 -20.01 -13.66 -10.73
C PHE A 256 -18.62 -13.54 -10.09
N LEU A 257 -17.80 -14.58 -10.17
CA LEU A 257 -16.45 -14.54 -9.61
C LEU A 257 -15.58 -13.51 -10.33
N CYS A 258 -15.56 -13.50 -11.67
CA CYS A 258 -14.79 -12.51 -12.42
C CYS A 258 -15.31 -11.08 -12.18
N SER A 259 -16.62 -10.87 -12.13
CA SER A 259 -17.18 -9.51 -11.98
C SER A 259 -16.91 -8.94 -10.58
N SER A 260 -17.03 -9.76 -9.54
CA SER A 260 -16.73 -9.34 -8.16
C SER A 260 -15.24 -9.05 -7.96
N VAL A 261 -14.35 -9.90 -8.50
CA VAL A 261 -12.90 -9.67 -8.44
C VAL A 261 -12.49 -8.45 -9.26
N ALA A 262 -13.06 -8.26 -10.46
CA ALA A 262 -12.81 -7.07 -11.28
C ALA A 262 -13.15 -5.78 -10.52
N LEU A 263 -14.28 -5.75 -9.80
CA LEU A 263 -14.68 -4.58 -9.02
C LEU A 263 -13.74 -4.35 -7.83
N ALA A 264 -13.52 -5.37 -7.00
CA ALA A 264 -12.73 -5.26 -5.79
C ALA A 264 -11.24 -4.96 -6.09
N LEU A 265 -10.63 -5.75 -6.98
CA LEU A 265 -9.24 -5.61 -7.36
C LEU A 265 -9.02 -4.41 -8.28
N GLY A 266 -10.01 -4.05 -9.10
CA GLY A 266 -9.97 -2.84 -9.92
C GLY A 266 -9.94 -1.57 -9.07
N ALA A 267 -10.78 -1.50 -8.03
CA ALA A 267 -10.75 -0.39 -7.07
C ALA A 267 -9.39 -0.29 -6.35
N LEU A 268 -8.82 -1.43 -5.94
CA LEU A 268 -7.48 -1.48 -5.35
C LEU A 268 -6.40 -1.02 -6.35
N THR A 269 -6.49 -1.45 -7.61
CA THR A 269 -5.55 -1.07 -8.68
C THR A 269 -5.58 0.43 -8.93
N VAL A 270 -6.78 1.04 -9.03
CA VAL A 270 -6.94 2.49 -9.19
C VAL A 270 -6.36 3.23 -7.98
N TRP A 271 -6.63 2.74 -6.76
CA TRP A 271 -6.07 3.34 -5.55
C TRP A 271 -4.55 3.34 -5.55
N HIS A 272 -3.90 2.22 -5.88
CA HIS A 272 -2.45 2.14 -5.98
C HIS A 272 -1.89 2.97 -7.13
N ALA A 273 -2.59 3.07 -8.27
CA ALA A 273 -2.18 3.95 -9.36
C ALA A 273 -2.12 5.43 -8.92
N VAL A 274 -3.06 5.88 -8.08
CA VAL A 274 -3.05 7.23 -7.49
C VAL A 274 -1.90 7.42 -6.50
N LEU A 275 -1.53 6.38 -5.75
CA LEU A 275 -0.37 6.42 -4.85
C LEU A 275 0.93 6.56 -5.65
N ILE A 276 1.10 5.71 -6.67
CA ILE A 276 2.27 5.69 -7.54
C ILE A 276 2.42 7.02 -8.29
N SER A 277 1.34 7.60 -8.81
CA SER A 277 1.40 8.89 -9.51
C SER A 277 1.79 10.06 -8.62
N ARG A 278 1.66 9.91 -7.29
CA ARG A 278 2.11 10.89 -6.29
C ARG A 278 3.48 10.55 -5.68
N GLY A 279 4.06 9.42 -6.06
CA GLY A 279 5.29 8.91 -5.46
C GLY A 279 5.16 8.53 -3.98
N GLU A 280 3.94 8.34 -3.46
CA GLU A 280 3.65 8.02 -2.06
C GLU A 280 3.41 6.52 -1.88
N THR A 281 3.84 5.95 -0.75
CA THR A 281 3.32 4.65 -0.28
C THR A 281 2.02 4.83 0.50
N SER A 282 1.27 3.75 0.73
CA SER A 282 0.05 3.77 1.54
C SER A 282 0.30 4.25 2.98
N ILE A 283 1.43 3.86 3.58
CA ILE A 283 1.89 4.36 4.89
C ILE A 283 2.16 5.86 4.84
N GLU A 284 2.89 6.33 3.84
CA GLU A 284 3.23 7.75 3.68
C GLU A 284 1.97 8.60 3.51
N ARG A 285 1.02 8.16 2.69
CA ARG A 285 -0.27 8.84 2.54
C ARG A 285 -1.01 8.94 3.86
N HIS A 286 -0.98 7.90 4.70
CA HIS A 286 -1.60 7.92 6.02
C HIS A 286 -0.92 8.94 6.95
N ILE A 287 0.42 8.92 7.01
CA ILE A 287 1.21 9.87 7.79
C ILE A 287 0.95 11.31 7.33
N ASN A 288 1.03 11.56 6.02
CA ASN A 288 0.78 12.87 5.42
C ASN A 288 -0.65 13.34 5.68
N LYS A 289 -1.65 12.45 5.65
CA LYS A 289 -3.05 12.78 5.98
C LYS A 289 -3.19 13.19 7.45
N LYS A 290 -2.51 12.51 8.37
CA LYS A 290 -2.52 12.85 9.80
C LYS A 290 -1.85 14.19 10.06
N GLU A 291 -0.68 14.44 9.46
CA GLU A 291 0.02 15.72 9.62
C GLU A 291 -0.75 16.90 8.98
N ARG A 292 -1.39 16.71 7.82
CA ARG A 292 -2.28 17.73 7.25
C ARG A 292 -3.39 18.14 8.21
N ARG A 293 -4.07 17.17 8.85
CA ARG A 293 -5.11 17.45 9.86
C ARG A 293 -4.55 18.19 11.07
N ARG A 294 -3.35 17.82 11.53
CA ARG A 294 -2.67 18.47 12.66
C ARG A 294 -2.29 19.92 12.35
N LEU A 295 -1.80 20.21 11.14
CA LEU A 295 -1.45 21.56 10.73
C LEU A 295 -2.70 22.42 10.52
N GLN A 296 -3.76 21.87 9.92
CA GLN A 296 -5.06 22.54 9.77
C GLN A 296 -5.63 22.95 11.14
N ALA A 297 -5.56 22.09 12.15
CA ALA A 297 -5.98 22.41 13.52
C ALA A 297 -5.15 23.56 14.15
N LYS A 298 -3.96 23.85 13.62
CA LYS A 298 -3.09 24.95 14.05
C LYS A 298 -3.17 26.17 13.12
N GLY A 299 -4.08 26.18 12.15
CA GLY A 299 -4.19 27.23 11.13
C GLY A 299 -3.01 27.31 10.16
N ARG A 300 -2.23 26.22 10.02
CA ARG A 300 -1.07 26.14 9.12
C ARG A 300 -1.37 25.16 7.97
N ALA A 301 -0.79 25.41 6.81
CA ALA A 301 -0.85 24.49 5.67
C ALA A 301 0.45 23.68 5.55
N LEU A 302 0.36 22.46 5.01
CA LEU A 302 1.54 21.65 4.68
C LEU A 302 2.12 22.18 3.35
N ALA A 303 3.38 22.62 3.33
CA ALA A 303 4.00 23.21 2.15
C ALA A 303 4.12 22.24 0.95
N HIS A 304 4.49 20.96 1.20
CA HIS A 304 4.60 19.94 0.14
C HIS A 304 4.20 18.53 0.60
N PRO A 305 3.63 17.68 -0.28
CA PRO A 305 3.22 16.31 0.03
C PRO A 305 4.35 15.37 0.47
N GLY A 306 5.61 15.61 0.07
CA GLY A 306 6.78 14.79 0.44
C GLY A 306 7.53 15.24 1.70
N ALA A 307 7.12 16.34 2.35
CA ALA A 307 7.94 17.00 3.36
C ALA A 307 8.02 16.26 4.72
N VAL A 308 7.17 15.25 4.97
CA VAL A 308 7.14 14.55 6.27
C VAL A 308 8.11 13.37 6.32
N THR A 309 8.38 12.72 5.19
CA THR A 309 9.29 11.55 5.11
C THR A 309 10.77 11.91 5.26
N PHE A 310 11.13 13.19 5.10
CA PHE A 310 12.50 13.69 5.25
C PHE A 310 12.78 14.31 6.63
N GLN A 311 11.86 14.20 7.60
CA GLN A 311 12.03 14.85 8.90
C GLN A 311 13.02 14.12 9.81
N SER A 312 14.31 14.34 9.61
CA SER A 312 15.30 14.21 10.67
C SER A 312 15.07 15.32 11.72
N PRO A 313 15.51 15.16 12.98
CA PRO A 313 15.36 16.20 14.01
C PRO A 313 15.92 17.57 13.58
N ALA A 314 16.92 17.59 12.70
CA ALA A 314 17.51 18.81 12.14
C ALA A 314 16.51 19.60 11.27
N SER A 315 15.58 18.95 10.57
CA SER A 315 14.63 19.62 9.65
C SER A 315 13.52 20.42 10.35
N ARG A 316 13.43 20.38 11.68
CA ARG A 316 12.49 21.23 12.42
C ARG A 316 12.92 22.69 12.46
N GLU A 317 14.22 22.97 12.44
CA GLU A 317 14.76 24.35 12.33
C GLU A 317 14.64 24.91 10.91
N TRP A 318 14.77 24.07 9.87
CA TRP A 318 14.77 24.53 8.47
C TRP A 318 13.41 25.07 7.96
N ASN A 319 12.30 24.69 8.60
CA ASN A 319 10.98 25.24 8.26
C ASN A 319 10.69 26.61 8.90
N GLU A 320 11.51 27.08 9.84
CA GLU A 320 11.35 28.39 10.49
C GLU A 320 12.16 29.51 9.81
N LEU A 321 13.04 29.19 8.86
CA LEU A 321 14.01 30.14 8.29
C LEU A 321 13.85 30.48 6.79
N GLY A 322 12.78 30.05 6.13
CA GLY A 322 12.36 30.56 4.80
C GLY A 322 13.49 30.85 3.80
N ALA A 323 14.08 29.82 3.16
CA ALA A 323 15.10 29.97 2.10
C ALA A 323 15.05 28.79 1.09
N PRO A 324 15.62 28.93 -0.12
CA PRO A 324 15.06 28.42 -1.38
C PRO A 324 15.34 26.95 -1.71
N THR A 325 14.55 26.44 -2.66
CA THR A 325 14.48 25.07 -3.16
C THR A 325 15.82 24.50 -3.64
N LEU A 326 16.32 23.48 -2.95
CA LEU A 326 17.37 22.59 -3.47
C LEU A 326 16.73 21.45 -4.28
N GLY A 327 17.17 21.34 -5.53
CA GLY A 327 16.58 20.51 -6.57
C GLY A 327 16.65 19.01 -6.31
N ASP A 328 15.58 18.35 -6.75
CA ASP A 328 15.45 16.91 -6.90
C ASP A 328 16.46 16.37 -7.92
N CYS A 329 17.55 15.79 -7.43
CA CYS A 329 18.42 14.95 -8.25
C CYS A 329 18.72 13.67 -7.48
N SER A 330 18.56 12.52 -8.17
CA SER A 330 18.95 11.16 -7.77
C SER A 330 17.97 10.29 -6.95
N LEU A 331 16.70 10.17 -7.33
CA LEU A 331 15.88 9.00 -6.91
C LEU A 331 14.73 8.61 -7.88
N SER A 332 14.62 9.25 -9.03
CA SER A 332 13.52 9.07 -10.01
C SER A 332 13.64 7.85 -10.93
N LEU A 333 14.79 7.16 -10.96
CA LEU A 333 15.04 6.10 -11.94
C LEU A 333 14.21 4.81 -11.71
N CYS A 334 13.73 4.54 -10.49
CA CYS A 334 12.94 3.34 -10.23
C CYS A 334 11.42 3.53 -10.43
N ASP A 335 10.87 4.72 -10.18
CA ASP A 335 9.42 4.96 -10.32
C ASP A 335 8.97 4.99 -11.80
N GLY A 336 9.89 5.25 -12.74
CA GLY A 336 9.62 5.11 -14.17
C GLY A 336 9.36 3.65 -14.60
N SER A 337 9.98 2.66 -13.97
CA SER A 337 9.96 1.27 -14.47
C SER A 337 8.57 0.60 -14.41
N VAL A 338 7.70 0.98 -13.46
CA VAL A 338 6.31 0.51 -13.39
C VAL A 338 5.47 1.10 -14.51
N SER A 339 5.63 2.41 -14.76
CA SER A 339 4.97 3.11 -15.87
C SER A 339 5.44 2.56 -17.22
N TRP A 340 6.73 2.27 -17.38
CA TRP A 340 7.28 1.72 -18.61
C TRP A 340 6.83 0.29 -18.90
N VAL A 341 6.76 -0.62 -17.92
CA VAL A 341 6.28 -2.00 -18.18
C VAL A 341 4.79 -2.02 -18.52
N VAL A 342 3.97 -1.26 -17.79
CA VAL A 342 2.53 -1.18 -18.06
C VAL A 342 2.28 -0.44 -19.37
N SER A 343 2.96 0.68 -19.62
CA SER A 343 2.88 1.41 -20.89
C SER A 343 3.41 0.59 -22.05
N TYR A 344 4.50 -0.17 -21.89
CA TYR A 344 5.05 -1.06 -22.92
C TYR A 344 4.06 -2.17 -23.29
N ASN A 345 3.48 -2.83 -22.30
CA ASN A 345 2.47 -3.88 -22.54
C ASN A 345 1.17 -3.31 -23.12
N LEU A 346 0.74 -2.12 -22.69
CA LEU A 346 -0.39 -1.40 -23.31
C LEU A 346 -0.06 -0.93 -24.73
N SER A 347 1.18 -0.55 -25.01
CA SER A 347 1.63 -0.08 -26.32
C SER A 347 1.74 -1.25 -27.31
N VAL A 348 2.18 -2.43 -26.85
CA VAL A 348 2.13 -3.67 -27.63
C VAL A 348 0.68 -4.05 -27.93
N PHE A 349 -0.22 -3.95 -26.95
CA PHE A 349 -1.65 -4.17 -27.13
C PHE A 349 -2.28 -3.17 -28.12
N CYS A 350 -1.96 -1.88 -27.99
CA CYS A 350 -2.47 -0.83 -28.88
C CYS A 350 -1.91 -0.95 -30.31
N CYS A 351 -0.62 -1.32 -30.46
CA CYS A 351 -0.05 -1.64 -31.76
C CYS A 351 -0.72 -2.84 -32.42
N LEU A 352 -0.99 -3.93 -31.68
CA LEU A 352 -1.67 -5.11 -32.22
C LEU A 352 -3.14 -4.83 -32.60
N CYS A 353 -3.83 -3.95 -31.86
CA CYS A 353 -5.20 -3.52 -32.16
C CYS A 353 -5.30 -2.57 -33.38
N CYS A 354 -4.24 -1.82 -33.70
CA CYS A 354 -4.26 -0.81 -34.77
C CYS A 354 -3.65 -1.27 -36.11
N LEU A 355 -3.04 -2.45 -36.18
CA LEU A 355 -2.33 -2.90 -37.39
C LEU A 355 -3.27 -3.59 -38.40
N LYS A 356 -3.62 -2.87 -39.47
CA LYS A 356 -4.30 -3.39 -40.67
C LYS A 356 -3.37 -4.17 -41.64
N SER A 357 -2.08 -4.36 -41.34
CA SER A 357 -1.12 -5.00 -42.28
C SER A 357 0.01 -5.80 -41.59
N PRO A 358 0.25 -7.07 -42.00
CA PRO A 358 1.32 -7.93 -41.46
C PRO A 358 2.75 -7.40 -41.68
N ARG A 359 2.99 -6.59 -42.73
CA ARG A 359 4.34 -6.08 -43.05
C ARG A 359 4.82 -5.00 -42.08
N ALA A 360 3.91 -4.21 -41.52
CA ALA A 360 4.24 -3.20 -40.52
C ALA A 360 4.55 -3.80 -39.14
N ALA A 361 3.97 -4.97 -38.81
CA ALA A 361 4.29 -5.72 -37.59
C ALA A 361 5.74 -6.22 -37.57
N PHE A 362 6.26 -6.72 -38.70
CA PHE A 362 7.62 -7.26 -38.79
C PHE A 362 8.70 -6.17 -38.72
N LEU A 363 8.46 -5.01 -39.37
CA LEU A 363 9.34 -3.83 -39.30
C LEU A 363 9.35 -3.19 -37.90
N GLY A 364 8.20 -3.16 -37.22
CA GLY A 364 8.10 -2.71 -35.82
C GLY A 364 8.92 -3.57 -34.86
N ILE A 365 8.84 -4.91 -35.00
CA ILE A 365 9.60 -5.86 -34.17
C ILE A 365 11.12 -5.75 -34.42
N LEU A 366 11.55 -5.49 -35.66
CA LEU A 366 12.97 -5.33 -36.01
C LEU A 366 13.57 -4.01 -35.47
N HIS A 367 12.83 -2.91 -35.52
CA HIS A 367 13.26 -1.64 -34.91
C HIS A 367 13.32 -1.74 -33.38
N GLN A 368 12.47 -2.56 -32.78
CA GLN A 368 12.39 -2.82 -31.34
C GLN A 368 13.54 -3.69 -30.82
N LYS A 369 14.03 -4.66 -31.61
CA LYS A 369 15.22 -5.46 -31.24
C LYS A 369 16.51 -4.63 -31.17
N ARG A 370 16.67 -3.60 -32.01
CA ARG A 370 17.82 -2.68 -31.95
C ARG A 370 17.78 -1.79 -30.69
N ALA A 371 16.60 -1.36 -30.26
CA ALA A 371 16.42 -0.58 -29.03
C ALA A 371 16.64 -1.44 -27.76
N ILE A 372 16.22 -2.71 -27.77
CA ILE A 372 16.48 -3.68 -26.69
C ILE A 372 17.99 -3.98 -26.60
N GLY A 373 18.66 -4.15 -27.74
CA GLY A 373 20.12 -4.35 -27.78
C GLY A 373 20.90 -3.18 -27.15
N ALA A 374 20.48 -1.94 -27.41
CA ALA A 374 21.10 -0.75 -26.82
C ALA A 374 20.78 -0.56 -25.33
N ALA A 375 19.55 -0.86 -24.89
CA ALA A 375 19.12 -0.69 -23.49
C ALA A 375 19.67 -1.80 -22.56
N VAL A 376 19.80 -3.03 -23.04
CA VAL A 376 20.44 -4.13 -22.30
C VAL A 376 21.94 -3.88 -22.17
N TRP A 377 22.60 -3.30 -23.18
CA TRP A 377 24.00 -2.90 -23.09
C TRP A 377 24.23 -1.75 -22.09
N TYR A 378 23.33 -0.77 -22.04
CA TYR A 378 23.42 0.35 -21.09
C TYR A 378 23.19 -0.08 -19.62
N CYS A 379 22.34 -1.09 -19.37
CA CYS A 379 22.16 -1.68 -18.04
C CYS A 379 23.27 -2.67 -17.64
N ALA A 380 23.92 -3.33 -18.60
CA ALA A 380 25.06 -4.21 -18.31
C ALA A 380 26.36 -3.42 -18.06
N GLY A 381 26.54 -2.25 -18.69
CA GLY A 381 27.72 -1.39 -18.54
C GLY A 381 27.86 -0.67 -17.20
N THR A 382 26.79 -0.62 -16.38
CA THR A 382 26.83 -0.03 -15.02
C THR A 382 27.14 -1.05 -13.92
N PHE A 383 27.45 -2.30 -14.29
CA PHE A 383 27.92 -3.38 -13.41
C PHE A 383 29.43 -3.64 -13.57
N GLN A 384 30.26 -2.59 -13.71
CA GLN A 384 31.70 -2.73 -13.47
C GLN A 384 32.01 -2.36 -12.02
N ARG A 385 32.52 -3.35 -11.28
CA ARG A 385 33.09 -3.21 -9.93
C ARG A 385 34.09 -2.04 -9.93
N PRO A 386 34.10 -1.15 -8.92
CA PRO A 386 35.33 -0.45 -8.62
C PRO A 386 36.31 -1.47 -8.04
N THR A 387 37.34 -1.79 -8.80
CA THR A 387 38.58 -2.40 -8.30
C THR A 387 39.36 -1.36 -7.51
N CYS A 388 39.78 -1.77 -6.31
CA CYS A 388 40.69 -1.13 -5.34
C CYS A 388 40.20 0.15 -4.66
#